data_AF-A0A2E2E473-F1
#
_entry.id   AF-A0A2E2E473-F1
#
_cell.length_a   1.000
_cell.length_b   1.000
_cell.length_c   1.000
_cell.angle_alpha   90.00
_cell.angle_beta   90.00
_cell.angle_gamma   90.00
#
_symmetry.space_group_name_H-M   'P 1'
#
loop_
_entity.id
_entity.type
_entity.pdbx_description
1 polymer ?
#
loop_
_entity_poly.entity_id
_entity_poly.type
_entity_poly.pdbx_seq_one_letter_code
_entity_poly.pdbx_strand_id
1 'polypeptide(L)'
;MSRHAALAGAVVIGLIATAPATAQDAVSRGEYLVRAAGCIACHTDKKSDGALFAGGRALHTPFGTFYSSNITPDPDTGIGNWTDADLIAALREGRSPEGHLLYPVFPYSSYTKMREEDILAIKAYLFAQPPVRQENRAQEPNFPLGWRFLLNGWKVLNFDTGPVADDPNQDEAWNRGRYLVDALAHCGECHTPRTLTGGLNQDMYLAGTADGPDGEKVPNITPAESGIADWSETDIAYLLKEGLKPNYDNVQGSMAEAIDDGLTYLTDEDLDAIATYLKSIPPIEHKVGN
;
A
#
# COMPACT_ATOMS: atom_id res chain seq x y z
N MET A 1 -37.16 32.17 60.27
CA MET A 1 -37.41 30.85 59.66
C MET A 1 -37.25 30.98 58.15
N SER A 2 -36.14 30.52 57.60
CA SER A 2 -35.98 30.29 56.15
C SER A 2 -34.95 29.18 55.98
N ARG A 3 -35.41 28.03 55.49
CA ARG A 3 -34.57 26.87 55.15
C ARG A 3 -34.21 27.00 53.68
N HIS A 4 -32.91 27.08 53.37
CA HIS A 4 -32.42 26.90 52.00
C HIS A 4 -31.99 25.45 51.86
N ALA A 5 -32.73 24.70 51.04
CA ALA A 5 -32.38 23.34 50.63
C ALA A 5 -31.45 23.44 49.41
N ALA A 6 -30.23 22.94 49.54
CA ALA A 6 -29.31 22.80 48.42
C ALA A 6 -29.68 21.53 47.62
N LEU A 7 -29.97 21.68 46.32
CA LEU A 7 -30.07 20.57 45.38
C LEU A 7 -28.65 20.13 44.98
N ALA A 8 -28.29 18.89 45.28
CA ALA A 8 -27.13 18.24 44.70
C ALA A 8 -27.51 17.66 43.34
N GLY A 9 -26.98 18.24 42.26
CA GLY A 9 -27.09 17.69 40.90
C GLY A 9 -26.08 16.57 40.72
N ALA A 10 -26.56 15.34 40.53
CA ALA A 10 -25.72 14.22 40.13
C ALA A 10 -25.41 14.34 38.62
N VAL A 11 -24.14 14.58 38.30
CA VAL A 11 -23.63 14.51 36.93
C VAL A 11 -23.45 13.04 36.58
N VAL A 12 -24.28 12.52 35.68
CA VAL A 12 -24.10 11.20 35.08
C VAL A 12 -23.09 11.36 33.94
N ILE A 13 -21.84 10.95 34.18
CA ILE A 13 -20.84 10.79 33.14
C ILE A 13 -21.19 9.48 32.41
N GLY A 14 -21.80 9.60 31.23
CA GLY A 14 -22.04 8.45 30.36
C GLY A 14 -20.72 7.94 29.78
N LEU A 15 -20.30 6.73 30.17
CA LEU A 15 -19.28 6.00 29.43
C LEU A 15 -19.86 5.62 28.07
N ILE A 16 -19.32 6.18 26.99
CA ILE A 16 -19.52 5.65 25.64
C ILE A 16 -18.67 4.38 25.54
N ALA A 17 -19.32 3.22 25.67
CA ALA A 17 -18.68 1.94 25.40
C ALA A 17 -18.57 1.76 23.89
N THR A 18 -17.34 1.77 23.35
CA THR A 18 -17.05 1.34 21.99
C THR A 18 -17.26 -0.18 21.92
N ALA A 19 -18.30 -0.62 21.20
CA ALA A 19 -18.54 -2.04 20.96
C ALA A 19 -17.39 -2.62 20.10
N PRO A 20 -16.97 -3.88 20.34
CA PRO A 20 -15.97 -4.54 19.49
C PRO A 20 -16.53 -4.70 18.07
N ALA A 21 -15.71 -4.39 17.06
CA ALA A 21 -16.04 -4.59 15.66
C ALA A 21 -16.44 -6.05 15.39
N THR A 22 -17.50 -6.27 14.63
CA THR A 22 -17.97 -7.61 14.29
C THR A 22 -17.10 -8.26 13.22
N ALA A 23 -17.15 -9.59 13.07
CA ALA A 23 -16.42 -10.28 11.99
C ALA A 23 -16.85 -9.79 10.58
N GLN A 24 -18.10 -9.36 10.41
CA GLN A 24 -18.58 -8.76 9.18
C GLN A 24 -17.92 -7.40 8.91
N ASP A 25 -17.70 -6.60 9.96
CA ASP A 25 -17.00 -5.31 9.86
C ASP A 25 -15.52 -5.51 9.52
N ALA A 26 -14.90 -6.59 10.02
CA ALA A 26 -13.52 -6.94 9.68
C ALA A 26 -13.36 -7.35 8.21
N VAL A 27 -14.31 -8.12 7.64
CA VAL A 27 -14.27 -8.51 6.23
C VAL A 27 -14.53 -7.34 5.29
N SER A 28 -15.49 -6.46 5.60
CA SER A 28 -15.76 -5.27 4.78
C SER A 28 -14.60 -4.27 4.83
N ARG A 29 -14.02 -4.04 6.00
CA ARG A 29 -12.78 -3.26 6.15
C ARG A 29 -11.64 -3.93 5.39
N GLY A 30 -11.54 -5.24 5.46
CA GLY A 30 -10.56 -6.03 4.73
C GLY A 30 -10.66 -5.78 3.22
N GLU A 31 -11.86 -5.90 2.64
CA GLU A 31 -12.09 -5.63 1.22
C GLU A 31 -11.54 -4.26 0.80
N TYR A 32 -11.88 -3.22 1.56
CA TYR A 32 -11.40 -1.87 1.35
C TYR A 32 -9.87 -1.80 1.34
N LEU A 33 -9.22 -2.41 2.33
CA LEU A 33 -7.77 -2.39 2.47
C LEU A 33 -7.05 -3.24 1.41
N VAL A 34 -7.64 -4.36 0.96
CA VAL A 34 -7.07 -5.22 -0.09
C VAL A 34 -7.04 -4.49 -1.43
N ARG A 35 -8.04 -3.62 -1.68
CA ARG A 35 -8.08 -2.69 -2.81
C ARG A 35 -7.07 -1.56 -2.66
N ALA A 36 -7.09 -0.87 -1.51
CA ALA A 36 -6.15 0.21 -1.22
C ALA A 36 -4.68 -0.22 -1.32
N ALA A 37 -4.38 -1.45 -0.90
CA ALA A 37 -3.05 -2.02 -0.94
C ALA A 37 -2.64 -2.57 -2.33
N GLY A 38 -3.53 -2.57 -3.33
CA GLY A 38 -3.21 -3.08 -4.66
C GLY A 38 -2.99 -4.59 -4.73
N CYS A 39 -3.49 -5.35 -3.74
CA CYS A 39 -3.35 -6.82 -3.71
C CYS A 39 -4.00 -7.46 -4.94
N ILE A 40 -5.15 -6.95 -5.39
CA ILE A 40 -5.86 -7.47 -6.57
C ILE A 40 -5.02 -7.29 -7.83
N ALA A 41 -4.48 -6.09 -8.06
CA ALA A 41 -3.72 -5.74 -9.26
C ALA A 41 -2.46 -6.62 -9.44
N CYS A 42 -1.83 -6.99 -8.33
CA CYS A 42 -0.64 -7.84 -8.34
C CYS A 42 -0.97 -9.34 -8.33
N HIS A 43 -1.90 -9.78 -7.49
CA HIS A 43 -2.19 -11.21 -7.25
C HIS A 43 -3.30 -11.77 -8.12
N THR A 44 -3.76 -11.04 -9.14
CA THR A 44 -4.72 -11.52 -10.13
C THR A 44 -4.14 -11.35 -11.53
N ASP A 45 -3.85 -12.45 -12.23
CA ASP A 45 -3.33 -12.39 -13.61
C ASP A 45 -4.47 -12.17 -14.62
N LYS A 46 -5.04 -10.96 -14.61
CA LYS A 46 -6.17 -10.60 -15.48
C LYS A 46 -5.85 -10.76 -16.97
N LYS A 47 -4.60 -10.54 -17.37
CA LYS A 47 -4.15 -10.67 -18.77
C LYS A 47 -4.29 -12.12 -19.27
N SER A 48 -4.23 -13.10 -18.36
CA SER A 48 -4.41 -14.53 -18.65
C SER A 48 -5.73 -15.10 -18.14
N ASP A 49 -6.71 -14.26 -17.78
CA ASP A 49 -7.98 -14.68 -17.16
C ASP A 49 -7.77 -15.51 -15.87
N GLY A 50 -6.75 -15.14 -15.08
CA GLY A 50 -6.42 -15.78 -13.82
C GLY A 50 -7.48 -15.51 -12.74
N ALA A 51 -7.70 -16.51 -11.88
CA ALA A 51 -8.64 -16.36 -10.76
C ALA A 51 -8.18 -15.29 -9.76
N LEU A 52 -9.15 -14.62 -9.12
CA LEU A 52 -8.91 -13.59 -8.13
C LEU A 52 -7.95 -14.10 -7.05
N PHE A 53 -6.87 -13.34 -6.79
CA PHE A 53 -5.83 -13.65 -5.80
C PHE A 53 -4.98 -14.92 -6.04
N ALA A 54 -5.18 -15.64 -7.14
CA ALA A 54 -4.47 -16.90 -7.41
C ALA A 54 -3.02 -16.71 -7.89
N GLY A 55 -2.55 -15.47 -8.05
CA GLY A 55 -1.20 -15.14 -8.47
C GLY A 55 -0.89 -15.51 -9.91
N GLY A 56 0.39 -15.70 -10.21
CA GLY A 56 0.89 -16.13 -11.52
C GLY A 56 1.22 -14.98 -12.49
N ARG A 57 0.89 -13.73 -12.15
CA ARG A 57 1.22 -12.55 -12.95
C ARG A 57 2.73 -12.35 -12.97
N ALA A 58 3.30 -12.20 -14.17
CA ALA A 58 4.71 -11.86 -14.35
C ALA A 58 4.93 -10.35 -14.19
N LEU A 59 6.00 -9.97 -13.50
CA LEU A 59 6.50 -8.61 -13.38
C LEU A 59 7.95 -8.59 -13.90
N HIS A 60 8.16 -7.86 -14.99
CA HIS A 60 9.48 -7.68 -15.57
C HIS A 60 10.18 -6.49 -14.93
N THR A 61 11.39 -6.72 -14.42
CA THR A 61 12.20 -5.68 -13.78
C THR A 61 13.63 -5.72 -14.32
N PRO A 62 14.42 -4.65 -14.15
CA PRO A 62 15.86 -4.68 -14.44
C PRO A 62 16.63 -5.79 -13.68
N PHE A 63 16.05 -6.31 -12.58
CA PHE A 63 16.65 -7.31 -11.71
C PHE A 63 16.21 -8.75 -12.03
N GLY A 64 15.37 -8.95 -13.03
CA GLY A 64 14.83 -10.25 -13.46
C GLY A 64 13.31 -10.27 -13.52
N THR A 65 12.75 -11.45 -13.72
CA THR A 65 11.29 -11.66 -13.77
C THR A 65 10.81 -12.23 -12.45
N PHE A 66 9.80 -11.58 -11.87
CA PHE A 66 9.16 -12.04 -10.65
C PHE A 66 7.71 -12.42 -10.93
N TYR A 67 7.17 -13.36 -10.15
CA TYR A 67 5.80 -13.85 -10.29
C TYR A 67 5.04 -13.63 -8.98
N SER A 68 3.83 -13.07 -9.07
CA SER A 68 2.96 -12.95 -7.90
C SER A 68 2.53 -14.32 -7.39
N SER A 69 2.39 -14.44 -6.08
CA SER A 69 2.02 -15.71 -5.43
C SER A 69 0.51 -15.86 -5.29
N ASN A 70 0.02 -17.07 -5.13
CA ASN A 70 -1.35 -17.35 -4.75
C ASN A 70 -1.56 -16.96 -3.27
N ILE A 71 -2.46 -16.02 -3.01
CA ILE A 71 -2.81 -15.54 -1.65
C ILE A 71 -4.25 -15.89 -1.26
N THR A 72 -4.85 -16.86 -1.96
CA THR A 72 -6.16 -17.43 -1.60
C THR A 72 -6.03 -18.32 -0.35
N PRO A 73 -7.13 -18.69 0.33
CA PRO A 73 -7.06 -19.56 1.51
C PRO A 73 -6.86 -21.03 1.17
N ASP A 74 -6.39 -21.36 -0.04
CA ASP A 74 -5.98 -22.72 -0.38
C ASP A 74 -4.81 -23.15 0.54
N PRO A 75 -4.90 -24.31 1.22
CA PRO A 75 -3.90 -24.72 2.21
C PRO A 75 -2.60 -25.22 1.59
N ASP A 76 -2.63 -25.71 0.34
CA ASP A 76 -1.48 -26.37 -0.27
C ASP A 76 -0.65 -25.41 -1.13
N THR A 77 -1.32 -24.50 -1.83
CA THR A 77 -0.71 -23.61 -2.84
C THR A 77 -0.87 -22.14 -2.53
N GLY A 78 -1.83 -21.80 -1.65
CA GLY A 78 -2.10 -20.44 -1.17
C GLY A 78 -1.56 -20.18 0.24
N ILE A 79 -2.21 -19.26 0.96
CA ILE A 79 -1.86 -18.87 2.33
C ILE A 79 -2.76 -19.53 3.39
N GLY A 80 -3.56 -20.55 3.03
CA GLY A 80 -4.58 -21.13 3.92
C GLY A 80 -4.05 -21.67 5.26
N ASN A 81 -2.77 -22.05 5.31
CA ASN A 81 -2.10 -22.53 6.53
C ASN A 81 -1.32 -21.44 7.28
N TRP A 82 -1.30 -20.20 6.80
CA TRP A 82 -0.56 -19.11 7.44
C TRP A 82 -1.27 -18.63 8.70
N THR A 83 -0.52 -18.50 9.78
CA THR A 83 -0.99 -17.86 11.02
C THR A 83 -1.07 -16.34 10.83
N ASP A 84 -1.64 -15.64 11.82
CA ASP A 84 -1.67 -14.17 11.79
C ASP A 84 -0.25 -13.60 11.83
N ALA A 85 0.61 -14.20 12.66
CA ALA A 85 2.02 -13.86 12.77
C ALA A 85 2.77 -14.06 11.45
N ASP A 86 2.45 -15.11 10.69
CA ASP A 86 3.09 -15.36 9.39
C ASP A 86 2.77 -14.26 8.37
N LEU A 87 1.49 -13.87 8.27
CA LEU A 87 1.10 -12.79 7.36
C LEU A 87 1.71 -11.45 7.80
N ILE A 88 1.71 -11.16 9.10
CA ILE A 88 2.35 -9.97 9.67
C ILE A 88 3.85 -9.97 9.34
N ALA A 89 4.56 -11.09 9.53
CA ALA A 89 5.99 -11.19 9.22
C ALA A 89 6.26 -11.05 7.72
N ALA A 90 5.39 -11.58 6.86
CA ALA A 90 5.51 -11.38 5.42
C ALA A 90 5.39 -9.91 5.04
N LEU A 91 4.29 -9.25 5.44
CA LEU A 91 4.02 -7.85 5.10
C LEU A 91 4.99 -6.88 5.78
N ARG A 92 5.30 -7.09 7.06
CA ARG A 92 6.13 -6.16 7.82
C ARG A 92 7.61 -6.40 7.76
N GLU A 93 8.06 -7.62 7.48
CA GLU A 93 9.49 -7.94 7.51
C GLU A 93 10.01 -8.55 6.21
N GLY A 94 9.12 -8.84 5.26
CA GLY A 94 9.48 -9.58 4.06
C GLY A 94 10.00 -10.97 4.42
N ARG A 95 9.32 -11.71 5.30
CA ARG A 95 9.72 -13.06 5.72
C ARG A 95 8.59 -14.06 5.52
N SER A 96 8.86 -15.19 4.86
CA SER A 96 7.90 -16.28 4.72
C SER A 96 7.76 -17.09 6.02
N PRO A 97 6.71 -17.92 6.19
CA PRO A 97 6.57 -18.80 7.35
C PRO A 97 7.79 -19.72 7.56
N GLU A 98 8.44 -20.14 6.47
CA GLU A 98 9.64 -20.98 6.48
C GLU A 98 10.92 -20.21 6.84
N GLY A 99 10.80 -18.90 7.08
CA GLY A 99 11.89 -18.02 7.48
C GLY A 99 12.72 -17.46 6.33
N HIS A 100 12.36 -17.75 5.07
CA HIS A 100 13.03 -17.16 3.91
C HIS A 100 12.72 -15.67 3.82
N LEU A 101 13.72 -14.84 3.52
CA LEU A 101 13.46 -13.45 3.11
C LEU A 101 12.61 -13.46 1.84
N LEU A 102 11.79 -12.44 1.59
CA LEU A 102 11.02 -12.22 0.38
C LEU A 102 11.76 -11.22 -0.51
N TYR A 103 11.58 -11.33 -1.84
CA TYR A 103 12.18 -10.33 -2.74
C TYR A 103 11.42 -9.01 -2.60
N PRO A 104 12.11 -7.85 -2.58
CA PRO A 104 11.49 -6.55 -2.31
C PRO A 104 10.54 -6.05 -3.41
N VAL A 105 10.42 -6.80 -4.51
CA VAL A 105 9.31 -6.64 -5.45
C VAL A 105 7.94 -6.83 -4.78
N PHE A 106 7.89 -7.64 -3.72
CA PHE A 106 6.82 -7.58 -2.75
C PHE A 106 7.12 -6.38 -1.82
N PRO A 107 6.29 -5.32 -1.82
CA PRO A 107 6.67 -4.01 -1.27
C PRO A 107 6.56 -3.96 0.26
N TYR A 108 7.21 -4.91 0.94
CA TYR A 108 7.27 -4.96 2.40
C TYR A 108 7.99 -3.75 3.01
N SER A 109 8.82 -3.04 2.26
CA SER A 109 9.38 -1.72 2.63
C SER A 109 8.33 -0.64 2.85
N SER A 110 7.18 -0.77 2.18
CA SER A 110 6.03 0.10 2.37
C SER A 110 5.06 -0.51 3.39
N TYR A 111 4.73 -1.80 3.24
CA TYR A 111 3.79 -2.49 4.13
C TYR A 111 4.26 -2.64 5.58
N THR A 112 5.56 -2.52 5.86
CA THR A 112 6.07 -2.45 7.23
C THR A 112 5.41 -1.35 8.06
N LYS A 113 4.97 -0.28 7.39
CA LYS A 113 4.29 0.86 8.00
C LYS A 113 2.81 0.58 8.34
N MET A 114 2.24 -0.53 7.87
CA MET A 114 0.84 -0.87 8.09
C MET A 114 0.56 -1.16 9.56
N ARG A 115 -0.64 -0.73 9.99
CA ARG A 115 -1.18 -1.07 11.31
C ARG A 115 -1.57 -2.54 11.36
N GLU A 116 -1.50 -3.14 12.54
CA GLU A 116 -1.64 -4.59 12.68
C GLU A 116 -3.09 -5.01 12.43
N GLU A 117 -4.03 -4.25 12.98
CA GLU A 117 -5.45 -4.40 12.78
C GLU A 117 -5.86 -4.34 11.31
N ASP A 118 -5.15 -3.55 10.50
CA ASP A 118 -5.40 -3.45 9.06
C ASP A 118 -4.88 -4.71 8.34
N ILE A 119 -3.73 -5.25 8.74
CA ILE A 119 -3.22 -6.54 8.24
C ILE A 119 -4.19 -7.68 8.57
N LEU A 120 -4.72 -7.71 9.80
CA LEU A 120 -5.68 -8.74 10.22
C LEU A 120 -7.03 -8.62 9.49
N ALA A 121 -7.49 -7.40 9.21
CA ALA A 121 -8.68 -7.18 8.38
C ALA A 121 -8.47 -7.66 6.94
N ILE A 122 -7.30 -7.37 6.33
CA ILE A 122 -6.92 -7.91 5.01
C ILE A 122 -6.97 -9.44 5.04
N LYS A 123 -6.38 -10.06 6.07
CA LYS A 123 -6.41 -11.52 6.21
C LYS A 123 -7.84 -12.04 6.27
N ALA A 124 -8.69 -11.42 7.08
CA ALA A 124 -10.09 -11.83 7.23
C ALA A 124 -10.82 -11.82 5.88
N TYR A 125 -10.60 -10.79 5.05
CA TYR A 125 -11.18 -10.74 3.71
C TYR A 125 -10.59 -11.80 2.76
N LEU A 126 -9.27 -11.99 2.75
CA LEU A 126 -8.63 -13.02 1.91
C LEU A 126 -9.13 -14.42 2.28
N PHE A 127 -9.30 -14.71 3.58
CA PHE A 127 -9.78 -16.01 4.06
C PHE A 127 -11.27 -16.22 3.87
N ALA A 128 -12.03 -15.17 3.53
CA ALA A 128 -13.42 -15.27 3.13
C ALA A 128 -13.59 -15.57 1.63
N GLN A 129 -12.53 -15.52 0.83
CA GLN A 129 -12.58 -15.80 -0.61
C GLN A 129 -12.58 -17.32 -0.90
N PRO A 130 -13.09 -17.75 -2.07
CA PRO A 130 -12.95 -19.13 -2.50
C PRO A 130 -11.47 -19.54 -2.59
N PRO A 131 -11.08 -20.73 -2.07
CA PRO A 131 -9.74 -21.25 -2.27
C PRO A 131 -9.53 -21.60 -3.74
N VAL A 132 -8.36 -21.25 -4.29
CA VAL A 132 -7.97 -21.63 -5.63
C VAL A 132 -6.67 -22.42 -5.54
N ARG A 133 -6.68 -23.66 -6.02
CA ARG A 133 -5.47 -24.46 -6.12
C ARG A 133 -4.67 -24.05 -7.35
N GLN A 134 -3.62 -23.27 -7.15
CA GLN A 134 -2.72 -22.80 -8.21
C GLN A 134 -1.29 -22.73 -7.67
N GLU A 135 -0.42 -23.57 -8.21
CA GLU A 135 0.99 -23.63 -7.82
C GLU A 135 1.73 -22.32 -8.14
N ASN A 136 2.54 -21.87 -7.19
CA ASN A 136 3.38 -20.69 -7.36
C ASN A 136 4.51 -20.96 -8.36
N ARG A 137 4.79 -19.96 -9.21
CA ARG A 137 5.94 -20.01 -10.11
C ARG A 137 7.20 -19.60 -9.37
N ALA A 138 8.32 -20.26 -9.70
CA ALA A 138 9.62 -19.87 -9.17
C ALA A 138 10.00 -18.47 -9.67
N GLN A 139 10.62 -17.68 -8.80
CA GLN A 139 11.15 -16.36 -9.15
C GLN A 139 12.38 -16.52 -10.05
N GLU A 140 12.55 -15.65 -11.04
CA GLU A 140 13.67 -15.69 -12.01
C GLU A 140 14.53 -14.42 -11.95
N PRO A 141 15.18 -14.14 -10.80
CA PRO A 141 16.10 -13.01 -10.68
C PRO A 141 17.37 -13.21 -11.52
N ASN A 142 17.88 -12.12 -12.08
CA ASN A 142 19.13 -12.10 -12.83
C ASN A 142 20.31 -12.53 -11.95
N PHE A 143 21.25 -13.30 -12.48
CA PHE A 143 22.48 -13.64 -11.76
C PHE A 143 23.26 -12.36 -11.39
N PRO A 144 23.77 -12.21 -10.15
CA PRO A 144 23.77 -13.17 -9.02
C PRO A 144 22.61 -13.00 -8.02
N LEU A 145 21.59 -12.18 -8.31
CA LEU A 145 20.52 -11.79 -7.39
C LEU A 145 19.61 -12.94 -6.95
N GLY A 146 19.65 -14.09 -7.62
CA GLY A 146 19.01 -15.33 -7.16
C GLY A 146 19.63 -15.95 -5.92
N TRP A 147 20.83 -15.52 -5.52
CA TRP A 147 21.44 -15.95 -4.27
C TRP A 147 20.76 -15.27 -3.08
N ARG A 148 19.78 -15.98 -2.49
CA ARG A 148 18.89 -15.45 -1.45
C ARG A 148 19.59 -14.77 -0.29
N PHE A 149 20.81 -15.22 0.07
CA PHE A 149 21.57 -14.62 1.16
C PHE A 149 21.95 -13.15 0.92
N LEU A 150 22.05 -12.70 -0.34
CA LEU A 150 22.35 -11.31 -0.70
C LEU A 150 21.29 -10.34 -0.18
N LEU A 151 20.06 -10.81 0.02
CA LEU A 151 18.98 -9.99 0.55
C LEU A 151 19.18 -9.61 2.01
N ASN A 152 20.01 -10.33 2.77
CA ASN A 152 20.38 -9.88 4.11
C ASN A 152 21.14 -8.54 4.03
N GLY A 153 22.10 -8.45 3.10
CA GLY A 153 22.84 -7.20 2.85
C GLY A 153 21.93 -6.12 2.29
N TRP A 154 21.04 -6.46 1.35
CA TRP A 154 20.06 -5.52 0.82
C TRP A 154 19.16 -4.93 1.92
N LYS A 155 18.65 -5.78 2.81
CA LYS A 155 17.75 -5.37 3.90
C LYS A 155 18.45 -4.44 4.89
N VAL A 156 19.73 -4.70 5.22
CA VAL A 156 20.52 -3.80 6.07
C VAL A 156 20.67 -2.39 5.47
N LEU A 157 20.69 -2.28 4.14
CA LEU A 157 20.92 -1.00 3.46
C LEU A 157 19.64 -0.25 3.09
N ASN A 158 18.50 -0.93 2.93
CA ASN A 158 17.32 -0.37 2.27
C ASN A 158 16.01 -0.56 3.04
N PHE A 159 16.04 -1.12 4.26
CA PHE A 159 14.84 -1.49 4.98
C PHE A 159 14.87 -1.08 6.45
N ASP A 160 13.95 -0.18 6.81
CA ASP A 160 13.63 0.19 8.17
C ASP A 160 12.30 -0.45 8.57
N THR A 161 12.27 -1.08 9.74
CA THR A 161 11.13 -1.91 10.16
C THR A 161 10.17 -1.12 11.04
N GLY A 162 8.87 -1.30 10.82
CA GLY A 162 7.83 -1.01 11.80
C GLY A 162 6.77 -0.01 11.33
N PRO A 163 5.61 -0.01 12.01
CA PRO A 163 4.56 0.97 11.78
C PRO A 163 5.11 2.37 12.03
N VAL A 164 4.74 3.33 11.19
CA VAL A 164 5.07 4.73 11.46
C VAL A 164 3.96 5.33 12.31
N ALA A 165 4.29 5.78 13.51
CA ALA A 165 3.36 6.47 14.39
C ALA A 165 2.86 7.77 13.75
N ASP A 166 1.67 8.21 14.15
CA ASP A 166 1.14 9.51 13.73
C ASP A 166 2.06 10.65 14.23
N ASP A 167 2.26 11.66 13.39
CA ASP A 167 2.98 12.88 13.75
C ASP A 167 2.04 13.75 14.59
N PRO A 168 2.35 14.02 15.87
CA PRO A 168 1.50 14.80 16.75
C PRO A 168 1.41 16.28 16.36
N ASN A 169 2.26 16.76 15.45
CA ASN A 169 2.23 18.14 14.95
C ASN A 169 1.37 18.30 13.69
N GLN A 170 0.80 17.21 13.18
CA GLN A 170 -0.02 17.18 11.99
C GLN A 170 -1.45 16.78 12.36
N ASP A 171 -2.41 17.21 11.56
CA ASP A 171 -3.81 16.84 11.77
C ASP A 171 -4.10 15.38 11.35
N GLU A 172 -5.33 14.95 11.61
CA GLU A 172 -5.78 13.59 11.31
C GLU A 172 -5.78 13.31 9.80
N ALA A 173 -6.22 14.27 8.98
CA ALA A 173 -6.27 14.13 7.53
C ALA A 173 -4.86 13.94 6.94
N TRP A 174 -3.89 14.71 7.41
CA TRP A 174 -2.50 14.58 6.99
C TRP A 174 -1.91 13.22 7.38
N ASN A 175 -2.11 12.78 8.63
CA ASN A 175 -1.61 11.48 9.08
C ASN A 175 -2.28 10.32 8.33
N ARG A 176 -3.58 10.45 8.04
CA ARG A 176 -4.33 9.50 7.22
C ARG A 176 -3.77 9.43 5.80
N GLY A 177 -3.53 10.58 5.19
CA GLY A 177 -2.94 10.70 3.85
C GLY A 177 -1.56 10.08 3.77
N ARG A 178 -0.70 10.38 4.75
CA ARG A 178 0.63 9.77 4.86
C ARG A 178 0.54 8.25 4.96
N TYR A 179 -0.35 7.72 5.80
CA TYR A 179 -0.54 6.28 5.94
C TYR A 179 -1.01 5.64 4.63
N LEU A 180 -1.93 6.27 3.91
CA LEU A 180 -2.40 5.78 2.62
C LEU A 180 -1.28 5.80 1.57
N VAL A 181 -0.53 6.89 1.46
CA VAL A 181 0.55 7.05 0.47
C VAL A 181 1.76 6.15 0.76
N ASP A 182 2.19 6.08 2.02
CA ASP A 182 3.45 5.41 2.40
C ASP A 182 3.31 3.94 2.73
N ALA A 183 2.14 3.51 3.19
CA ALA A 183 1.91 2.16 3.68
C ALA A 183 1.01 1.37 2.74
N LEU A 184 -0.24 1.83 2.57
CA LEU A 184 -1.26 1.08 1.84
C LEU A 184 -1.02 1.14 0.33
N ALA A 185 -1.16 2.31 -0.29
CA ALA A 185 -1.06 2.49 -1.74
C ALA A 185 0.39 2.52 -2.25
N HIS A 186 1.38 2.48 -1.34
CA HIS A 186 2.81 2.33 -1.64
C HIS A 186 3.30 3.22 -2.79
N CYS A 187 2.83 4.46 -2.88
CA CYS A 187 3.06 5.35 -4.02
C CYS A 187 4.56 5.54 -4.30
N GLY A 188 5.37 5.52 -3.23
CA GLY A 188 6.82 5.58 -3.29
C GLY A 188 7.47 4.48 -4.14
N GLU A 189 6.88 3.29 -4.23
CA GLU A 189 7.45 2.18 -4.98
C GLU A 189 7.51 2.44 -6.49
N CYS A 190 6.59 3.26 -7.02
CA CYS A 190 6.61 3.70 -8.41
C CYS A 190 7.17 5.12 -8.57
N HIS A 191 6.79 6.04 -7.70
CA HIS A 191 7.11 7.47 -7.85
C HIS A 191 8.45 7.89 -7.25
N THR A 192 9.30 6.97 -6.82
CA THR A 192 10.63 7.31 -6.29
C THR A 192 11.72 6.58 -7.08
N PRO A 193 12.78 7.26 -7.55
CA PRO A 193 13.92 6.61 -8.17
C PRO A 193 14.54 5.54 -7.28
N ARG A 194 15.16 4.52 -7.90
CA ARG A 194 15.91 3.51 -7.18
C ARG A 194 17.40 3.88 -7.08
N THR A 195 18.03 3.52 -5.97
CA THR A 195 19.49 3.59 -5.80
C THR A 195 20.18 2.45 -6.55
N LEU A 196 21.52 2.43 -6.57
CA LEU A 196 22.30 1.33 -7.18
C LEU A 196 22.00 -0.04 -6.55
N THR A 197 21.55 -0.09 -5.31
CA THR A 197 21.15 -1.33 -4.62
C THR A 197 19.71 -1.76 -4.96
N GLY A 198 18.98 -0.96 -5.74
CA GLY A 198 17.56 -1.20 -6.05
C GLY A 198 16.60 -0.77 -4.94
N GLY A 199 17.07 -0.16 -3.85
CA GLY A 199 16.21 0.44 -2.83
C GLY A 199 15.68 1.80 -3.26
N LEU A 200 14.68 2.33 -2.55
CA LEU A 200 14.13 3.66 -2.80
C LEU A 200 15.17 4.74 -2.45
N ASN A 201 15.40 5.68 -3.36
CA ASN A 201 16.19 6.88 -3.06
C ASN A 201 15.33 7.89 -2.30
N GLN A 202 15.41 7.87 -0.97
CA GLN A 202 14.59 8.72 -0.10
C GLN A 202 14.85 10.23 -0.29
N ASP A 203 16.04 10.62 -0.76
CA ASP A 203 16.34 12.03 -1.10
C ASP A 203 15.52 12.53 -2.31
N MET A 204 14.94 11.60 -3.08
CA MET A 204 14.10 11.85 -4.26
C MET A 204 12.68 11.29 -4.06
N TYR A 205 12.23 11.19 -2.80
CA TYR A 205 10.94 10.64 -2.43
C TYR A 205 9.80 11.31 -3.24
N LEU A 206 9.03 10.49 -3.96
CA LEU A 206 7.93 10.87 -4.84
C LEU A 206 8.29 11.79 -6.04
N ALA A 207 9.58 11.99 -6.32
CA ALA A 207 10.05 12.86 -7.39
C ALA A 207 9.94 12.26 -8.80
N GLY A 208 9.35 11.07 -8.96
CA GLY A 208 9.19 10.36 -10.22
C GLY A 208 10.47 9.69 -10.72
N THR A 209 10.36 8.80 -11.71
CA THR A 209 11.48 8.03 -12.27
C THR A 209 11.30 7.72 -13.74
N ALA A 210 12.41 7.71 -14.49
CA ALA A 210 12.42 7.31 -15.90
C ALA A 210 12.40 5.79 -16.09
N ASP A 211 12.75 5.03 -15.03
CA ASP A 211 12.93 3.58 -15.04
C ASP A 211 11.79 2.88 -14.26
N GLY A 212 10.54 3.22 -14.56
CA GLY A 212 9.37 2.62 -13.92
C GLY A 212 9.10 1.18 -14.38
N PRO A 213 8.02 0.56 -13.86
CA PRO A 213 7.58 -0.77 -14.27
C PRO A 213 7.45 -0.87 -15.80
N ASP A 214 7.86 -2.00 -16.37
CA ASP A 214 7.85 -2.26 -17.82
C ASP A 214 8.61 -1.21 -18.67
N GLY A 215 9.49 -0.41 -18.06
CA GLY A 215 10.24 0.66 -18.72
C GLY A 215 9.43 1.94 -18.96
N GLU A 216 8.25 2.06 -18.33
CA GLU A 216 7.42 3.25 -18.40
C GLU A 216 8.00 4.38 -17.52
N LYS A 217 7.76 5.63 -17.94
CA LYS A 217 8.09 6.79 -17.13
C LYS A 217 7.01 6.99 -16.06
N VAL A 218 7.43 7.27 -14.83
CA VAL A 218 6.53 7.59 -13.72
C VAL A 218 6.73 9.05 -13.32
N PRO A 219 5.67 9.88 -13.30
CA PRO A 219 5.81 11.32 -13.11
C PRO A 219 6.22 11.70 -11.68
N ASN A 220 6.76 12.91 -11.55
CA ASN A 220 6.98 13.57 -10.27
C ASN A 220 5.62 13.97 -9.67
N ILE A 221 5.36 13.55 -8.42
CA ILE A 221 4.11 13.88 -7.71
C ILE A 221 4.38 14.68 -6.42
N THR A 222 5.55 15.31 -6.32
CA THR A 222 5.82 16.36 -5.32
C THR A 222 5.19 17.69 -5.76
N PRO A 223 4.96 18.67 -4.87
CA PRO A 223 4.39 19.97 -5.22
C PRO A 223 5.38 20.91 -5.93
N ALA A 224 6.36 20.35 -6.65
CA ALA A 224 7.30 21.04 -7.52
C ALA A 224 6.66 21.47 -8.85
N GLU A 225 7.25 22.46 -9.54
CA GLU A 225 6.78 22.90 -10.88
C GLU A 225 6.91 21.77 -11.91
N SER A 226 7.93 20.92 -11.77
CA SER A 226 8.06 19.68 -12.56
C SER A 226 7.12 18.55 -12.14
N GLY A 227 6.31 18.75 -11.10
CA GLY A 227 5.33 17.79 -10.57
C GLY A 227 3.91 18.37 -10.55
N ILE A 228 3.28 18.36 -9.37
CA ILE A 228 1.85 18.70 -9.17
C ILE A 228 1.64 20.09 -8.54
N ALA A 229 2.57 21.04 -8.74
CA ALA A 229 2.44 22.40 -8.20
C ALA A 229 1.10 23.06 -8.60
N ASP A 230 0.76 23.01 -9.89
CA ASP A 230 -0.42 23.66 -10.47
C ASP A 230 -1.75 22.93 -10.21
N TRP A 231 -1.70 21.75 -9.60
CA TRP A 231 -2.90 20.95 -9.31
C TRP A 231 -3.46 21.32 -7.95
N SER A 232 -4.77 21.48 -7.88
CA SER A 232 -5.49 21.57 -6.60
C SER A 232 -5.58 20.21 -5.92
N GLU A 233 -5.91 20.19 -4.62
CA GLU A 233 -6.17 18.92 -3.93
C GLU A 233 -7.36 18.18 -4.57
N THR A 234 -8.39 18.92 -5.00
CA THR A 234 -9.53 18.36 -5.72
C THR A 234 -9.13 17.72 -7.05
N ASP A 235 -8.19 18.31 -7.78
CA ASP A 235 -7.67 17.73 -9.02
C ASP A 235 -6.99 16.37 -8.78
N ILE A 236 -6.22 16.28 -7.68
CA ILE A 236 -5.54 15.05 -7.29
C ILE A 236 -6.56 13.99 -6.88
N ALA A 237 -7.51 14.34 -6.00
CA ALA A 237 -8.56 13.42 -5.57
C ALA A 237 -9.41 12.94 -6.76
N TYR A 238 -9.74 13.83 -7.69
CA TYR A 238 -10.48 13.50 -8.91
C TYR A 238 -9.71 12.54 -9.82
N LEU A 239 -8.40 12.74 -10.01
CA LEU A 239 -7.56 11.81 -10.75
C LEU A 239 -7.57 10.42 -10.12
N LEU A 240 -7.41 10.33 -8.81
CA LEU A 240 -7.35 9.05 -8.10
C LEU A 240 -8.70 8.32 -8.12
N LYS A 241 -9.81 9.07 -8.24
CA LYS A 241 -11.17 8.52 -8.31
C LYS A 241 -11.56 8.07 -9.71
N GLU A 242 -11.28 8.89 -10.71
CA GLU A 242 -11.84 8.74 -12.08
C GLU A 242 -10.78 8.40 -13.14
N GLY A 243 -9.49 8.45 -12.80
CA GLY A 243 -8.40 8.23 -13.75
C GLY A 243 -8.15 9.39 -14.72
N LEU A 244 -8.72 10.57 -14.44
CA LEU A 244 -8.67 11.74 -15.32
C LEU A 244 -7.75 12.84 -14.76
N LYS A 245 -6.83 13.32 -15.58
CA LYS A 245 -6.00 14.49 -15.29
C LYS A 245 -6.82 15.78 -15.45
N PRO A 246 -6.38 16.92 -14.87
CA PRO A 246 -7.09 18.21 -14.99
C PRO A 246 -7.28 18.71 -16.42
N ASN A 247 -6.42 18.28 -17.34
CA ASN A 247 -6.52 18.59 -18.77
C ASN A 247 -7.43 17.62 -19.55
N TYR A 248 -8.21 16.77 -18.86
CA TYR A 248 -9.14 15.77 -19.41
C TYR A 248 -8.49 14.60 -20.17
N ASP A 249 -7.17 14.47 -20.10
CA ASP A 249 -6.48 13.27 -20.55
C ASP A 249 -6.61 12.14 -19.51
N ASN A 250 -6.61 10.89 -19.98
CA ASN A 250 -6.60 9.71 -19.12
C ASN A 250 -5.19 9.37 -18.60
N VAL A 251 -5.14 8.83 -17.38
CA VAL A 251 -4.00 8.05 -16.87
C VAL A 251 -3.91 6.74 -17.66
N GLN A 252 -2.69 6.26 -17.91
CA GLN A 252 -2.42 5.06 -18.71
C GLN A 252 -1.44 4.13 -17.98
N GLY A 253 -1.25 2.95 -18.53
CA GLY A 253 -0.25 1.99 -18.07
C GLY A 253 -0.54 1.47 -16.66
N SER A 254 0.52 1.18 -15.92
CA SER A 254 0.43 0.59 -14.57
C SER A 254 -0.34 1.46 -13.57
N MET A 255 -0.31 2.79 -13.71
CA MET A 255 -1.06 3.69 -12.84
C MET A 255 -2.58 3.60 -13.08
N ALA A 256 -3.02 3.37 -14.33
CA ALA A 256 -4.43 3.16 -14.62
C ALA A 256 -4.95 1.88 -13.94
N GLU A 257 -4.16 0.80 -13.98
CA GLU A 257 -4.50 -0.45 -13.27
C GLU A 257 -4.59 -0.23 -11.74
N ALA A 258 -3.68 0.56 -11.16
CA ALA A 258 -3.72 0.90 -9.73
C ALA A 258 -4.97 1.70 -9.34
N ILE A 259 -5.45 2.57 -10.23
CA ILE A 259 -6.69 3.33 -10.04
C ILE A 259 -7.91 2.41 -10.17
N ASP A 260 -8.02 1.68 -11.28
CA ASP A 260 -9.18 0.86 -11.62
C ASP A 260 -9.41 -0.28 -10.62
N ASP A 261 -8.34 -0.85 -10.05
CA ASP A 261 -8.44 -1.98 -9.12
C ASP A 261 -8.40 -1.62 -7.64
N GLY A 262 -8.00 -0.38 -7.34
CA GLY A 262 -7.71 0.06 -5.98
C GLY A 262 -8.28 1.42 -5.67
N LEU A 263 -7.65 2.48 -6.20
CA LEU A 263 -7.84 3.84 -5.71
C LEU A 263 -9.26 4.39 -5.95
N THR A 264 -9.92 3.98 -7.04
CA THR A 264 -11.31 4.39 -7.34
C THR A 264 -12.32 3.95 -6.25
N TYR A 265 -11.96 2.94 -5.45
CA TYR A 265 -12.81 2.42 -4.37
C TYR A 265 -12.54 3.07 -3.02
N LEU A 266 -11.58 3.99 -2.92
CA LEU A 266 -11.34 4.73 -1.69
C LEU A 266 -12.46 5.72 -1.43
N THR A 267 -12.69 6.03 -0.14
CA THR A 267 -13.65 7.08 0.22
C THR A 267 -13.13 8.44 -0.22
N ASP A 268 -14.05 9.37 -0.49
CA ASP A 268 -13.68 10.75 -0.85
C ASP A 268 -12.77 11.38 0.22
N GLU A 269 -13.04 11.10 1.50
CA GLU A 269 -12.20 11.53 2.63
C GLU A 269 -10.76 10.99 2.55
N ASP A 270 -10.57 9.72 2.17
CA ASP A 270 -9.24 9.13 2.02
C ASP A 270 -8.50 9.66 0.78
N LEU A 271 -9.24 9.95 -0.30
CA LEU A 271 -8.68 10.58 -1.50
C LEU A 271 -8.23 12.02 -1.22
N ASP A 272 -9.05 12.79 -0.49
CA ASP A 272 -8.71 14.14 -0.03
C ASP A 272 -7.52 14.12 0.94
N ALA A 273 -7.44 13.12 1.83
CA ALA A 273 -6.30 12.92 2.73
C ALA A 273 -5.00 12.65 1.95
N ILE A 274 -5.05 11.78 0.93
CA ILE A 274 -3.91 11.55 0.02
C ILE A 274 -3.48 12.87 -0.64
N ALA A 275 -4.43 13.65 -1.17
CA ALA A 275 -4.14 14.92 -1.82
C ALA A 275 -3.50 15.92 -0.84
N THR A 276 -4.05 16.05 0.37
CA THR A 276 -3.51 16.87 1.47
C THR A 276 -2.05 16.51 1.75
N TYR A 277 -1.75 15.22 1.91
CA TYR A 277 -0.39 14.77 2.18
C TYR A 277 0.56 15.05 1.01
N LEU A 278 0.17 14.75 -0.24
CA LEU A 278 1.00 15.02 -1.42
C LEU A 278 1.28 16.51 -1.63
N LYS A 279 0.35 17.41 -1.29
CA LYS A 279 0.59 18.86 -1.36
C LYS A 279 1.48 19.37 -0.22
N SER A 280 1.61 18.63 0.86
CA SER A 280 2.37 19.04 2.05
C SER A 280 3.87 18.70 2.00
N ILE A 281 4.27 17.71 1.19
CA ILE A 281 5.65 17.22 1.18
C ILE A 281 6.60 18.24 0.54
N PRO A 282 7.90 18.22 0.85
CA PRO A 282 8.86 19.13 0.23
C PRO A 282 8.85 19.00 -1.31
N PRO A 283 8.83 20.11 -2.06
CA PRO A 283 8.93 20.06 -3.51
C PRO A 283 10.34 19.63 -3.92
N ILE A 284 10.44 18.70 -4.88
CA ILE A 284 11.70 18.26 -5.46
C ILE A 284 11.62 18.47 -6.97
N GLU A 285 12.43 19.37 -7.50
CA GLU A 285 12.48 19.59 -8.94
C GLU A 285 13.17 18.41 -9.63
N HIS A 286 12.41 17.66 -10.42
CA HIS A 286 12.88 16.51 -11.16
C HIS A 286 12.00 16.27 -12.38
N LYS A 287 12.56 16.54 -13.57
CA LYS A 287 11.89 16.31 -14.84
C LYS A 287 12.14 14.87 -15.29
N VAL A 288 11.09 14.07 -15.30
CA VAL A 288 11.16 12.68 -15.75
C VAL A 288 11.04 12.62 -17.26
N GLY A 289 12.20 12.63 -17.93
CA GLY A 289 12.29 12.64 -19.40
C GLY A 289 12.55 14.03 -19.99
N ASN A 290 12.62 14.09 -21.32
CA ASN A 290 12.80 15.33 -22.09
C ASN A 290 11.49 16.10 -22.26
#